data_AF-A0A3D5PK56-F1
#
_entry.id   AF-A0A3D5PK56-F1
#
_cell.length_a   1.000
_cell.length_b   1.000
_cell.length_c   1.000
_cell.angle_alpha   90.00
_cell.angle_beta   90.00
_cell.angle_gamma   90.00
#
_symmetry.space_group_name_H-M   'P 1'
#
loop_
_entity.id
_entity.type
_entity.pdbx_description
1 polymer ?
#
loop_
_entity_poly.entity_id
_entity_poly.type
_entity_poly.pdbx_seq_one_letter_code
_entity_poly.pdbx_strand_id
1 'polypeptide(L)' 'LEGMSKRLKVPMDRVVMTVNNHGNTSAASIPLAMAVAAQDKRIKQGDIVVTGAIGGGLAWGTAVIRW' A
#
# COMPACT_ATOMS: atom_id res chain seq x y z
N LEU A 1 -5.63 -6.68 -5.83
CA LEU A 1 -5.88 -6.04 -4.51
C LEU A 1 -6.96 -6.77 -3.72
N GLU A 2 -8.12 -7.06 -4.30
CA GLU A 2 -9.22 -7.79 -3.64
C GLU A 2 -8.81 -9.15 -3.05
N GLY A 3 -8.01 -9.94 -3.77
CA GLY A 3 -7.49 -11.21 -3.26
C GLY A 3 -6.62 -11.06 -2.00
N MET A 4 -5.83 -9.98 -1.91
CA MET A 4 -5.03 -9.66 -0.73
C MET A 4 -5.90 -9.16 0.42
N SER A 5 -6.83 -8.24 0.14
CA SER A 5 -7.82 -7.75 1.12
C SER A 5 -8.59 -8.90 1.77
N LYS A 6 -9.08 -9.86 0.96
CA LYS A 6 -9.79 -11.05 1.45
C LYS A 6 -8.92 -11.95 2.33
N ARG A 7 -7.65 -12.17 1.96
CA ARG A 7 -6.70 -12.97 2.76
C ARG A 7 -6.32 -12.30 4.08
N LEU A 8 -6.12 -10.99 4.05
CA LEU A 8 -5.77 -10.19 5.23
C LEU A 8 -6.99 -9.81 6.09
N LYS A 9 -8.21 -10.08 5.62
CA LYS A 9 -9.47 -9.66 6.26
C LYS A 9 -9.53 -8.14 6.49
N VAL A 10 -8.96 -7.37 5.56
CA VAL A 10 -8.95 -5.90 5.59
C VAL A 10 -9.98 -5.40 4.58
N PRO A 11 -10.93 -4.54 4.97
CA PRO A 11 -11.92 -4.00 4.05
C PRO A 11 -11.25 -3.11 2.98
N MET A 12 -11.84 -3.08 1.78
CA MET A 12 -11.24 -2.40 0.61
C MET A 12 -11.12 -0.88 0.80
N ASP A 13 -11.93 -0.27 1.67
CA ASP A 13 -11.86 1.15 2.05
C ASP A 13 -10.57 1.49 2.82
N ARG A 14 -9.90 0.49 3.41
CA ARG A 14 -8.57 0.60 4.04
C ARG A 14 -7.43 0.21 3.11
N VAL A 15 -7.71 -0.11 1.85
CA VAL A 15 -6.70 -0.38 0.84
C VAL A 15 -6.42 0.90 0.05
N VAL A 16 -5.17 1.36 0.09
CA VAL A 16 -4.75 2.52 -0.69
C VAL A 16 -4.46 2.08 -2.13
N MET A 17 -5.25 2.58 -3.08
CA MET A 17 -5.08 2.32 -4.51
C MET A 17 -4.78 3.62 -5.25
N THR A 18 -3.58 3.72 -5.82
CA THR A 18 -3.12 4.88 -6.62
C THR A 18 -2.77 4.50 -8.06
N VAL A 19 -2.83 3.22 -8.41
CA VAL A 19 -2.53 2.73 -9.77
C VAL A 19 -3.44 3.35 -10.82
N ASN A 20 -4.69 3.70 -10.46
CA ASN A 20 -5.63 4.36 -11.36
C ASN A 20 -5.22 5.80 -11.69
N ASN A 21 -4.35 6.41 -10.88
CA ASN A 21 -3.94 7.80 -11.02
C ASN A 21 -2.59 7.91 -11.74
N HIS A 22 -1.66 6.99 -11.46
CA HIS A 22 -0.26 7.12 -11.89
C HIS A 22 0.29 5.88 -12.60
N GLY A 23 -0.51 4.81 -12.73
CA GLY A 23 -0.05 3.52 -13.26
C GLY A 23 0.91 2.80 -12.29
N ASN A 24 1.63 1.80 -12.82
CA ASN A 24 2.67 1.09 -12.08
C ASN A 24 3.99 1.85 -12.18
N THR A 25 4.39 2.49 -11.09
CA THR A 25 5.63 3.29 -11.02
C THR A 25 6.80 2.49 -10.43
N SER A 26 6.77 1.15 -10.51
CA SER A 26 7.79 0.25 -9.96
C SER A 26 8.02 0.53 -8.47
N ALA A 27 9.28 0.70 -8.04
CA ALA A 27 9.67 0.99 -6.67
C ALA A 27 8.97 2.22 -6.05
N ALA A 28 8.58 3.21 -6.87
CA ALA A 28 7.91 4.41 -6.37
C ALA A 28 6.43 4.19 -5.98
N SER A 29 5.84 3.04 -6.33
CA SER A 29 4.41 2.80 -6.13
C SER A 29 3.99 2.81 -4.65
N ILE A 30 4.81 2.24 -3.76
CA ILE A 30 4.56 2.23 -2.32
C ILE A 30 4.68 3.64 -1.71
N PRO A 31 5.81 4.36 -1.83
CA PRO A 31 5.95 5.69 -1.21
C PRO A 31 4.94 6.69 -1.79
N LEU A 32 4.59 6.60 -3.08
CA LEU A 32 3.56 7.44 -3.67
C LEU A 32 2.16 7.16 -3.08
N ALA A 33 1.81 5.89 -2.90
CA ALA A 33 0.56 5.51 -2.23
C ALA A 33 0.51 6.03 -0.78
N MET A 34 1.61 5.89 -0.04
CA MET A 34 1.72 6.38 1.33
C MET A 34 1.59 7.91 1.40
N ALA A 35 2.23 8.64 0.49
CA ALA A 35 2.13 10.09 0.41
C ALA A 35 0.69 10.56 0.16
N VAL A 36 -0.02 9.93 -0.79
CA VAL A 36 -1.43 10.23 -1.07
C VAL A 36 -2.31 9.94 0.17
N ALA A 37 -2.12 8.79 0.81
CA ALA A 37 -2.88 8.41 2.00
C ALA A 37 -2.65 9.32 3.21
N ALA A 38 -1.44 9.88 3.33
CA ALA A 38 -1.13 10.86 4.36
C ALA A 38 -1.80 12.22 4.05
N GLN A 39 -1.73 12.66 2.78
CA GLN A 39 -2.31 13.91 2.34
C GLN A 39 -3.84 13.95 2.49
N ASP A 40 -4.52 12.83 2.20
CA ASP A 40 -5.97 12.71 2.35
C ASP A 40 -6.44 12.19 3.72
N LYS A 41 -5.51 12.06 4.68
CA LYS A 41 -5.74 11.70 6.09
C LYS A 41 -6.32 10.28 6.30
N ARG A 42 -6.13 9.37 5.35
CA ARG A 42 -6.45 7.94 5.50
C ARG A 42 -5.48 7.19 6.42
N ILE A 43 -4.24 7.68 6.54
CA ILE A 43 -3.28 7.22 7.56
C ILE A 43 -2.95 8.35 8.53
N LYS A 44 -2.89 8.04 9.82
CA LYS A 44 -2.66 8.97 10.93
C LYS A 44 -1.60 8.42 11.88
N GLN A 45 -1.00 9.30 12.66
CA GLN A 45 0.02 8.90 13.63
C GLN A 45 -0.53 7.85 14.60
N GLY A 46 0.24 6.78 14.79
CA GLY A 46 -0.12 5.60 15.57
C GLY A 46 -0.71 4.45 14.75
N ASP A 47 -1.19 4.70 13.52
CA ASP A 47 -1.78 3.68 12.66
C ASP A 47 -0.74 2.61 12.26
N ILE A 48 -1.22 1.39 12.07
CA ILE A 48 -0.42 0.29 11.53
C ILE A 48 -0.64 0.22 10.02
N VAL A 49 0.42 0.46 9.27
CA VAL A 49 0.44 0.40 7.80
C VAL A 49 1.19 -0.86 7.38
N VAL A 50 0.55 -1.66 6.53
CA VAL A 50 1.15 -2.87 5.95
C VAL A 50 1.44 -2.62 4.48
N THR A 51 2.69 -2.83 4.07
CA THR A 51 3.14 -2.69 2.69
C THR A 51 3.66 -4.01 2.16
N GLY A 52 3.57 -4.22 0.84
CA GLY A 52 4.12 -5.39 0.18
C GLY A 52 4.38 -5.14 -1.29
N ALA A 53 5.47 -5.69 -1.80
CA ALA A 53 5.87 -5.59 -3.20
C ALA A 53 6.44 -6.91 -3.72
N ILE A 54 6.30 -7.12 -5.03
CA ILE A 54 6.95 -8.18 -5.80
C ILE A 54 7.55 -7.49 -7.03
N GLY A 55 8.84 -7.70 -7.30
CA GLY A 55 9.59 -7.09 -8.39
C GLY A 55 10.26 -8.12 -9.31
N GLY A 56 10.83 -7.64 -10.40
CA GLY A 56 11.59 -8.47 -11.35
C GLY A 56 12.76 -9.19 -10.68
N GLY A 57 13.01 -10.44 -11.10
CA GLY A 57 14.02 -11.30 -10.47
C GLY A 57 13.54 -12.11 -9.27
N LEU A 58 12.21 -12.19 -9.04
CA LEU A 58 11.54 -12.88 -7.93
C LEU A 58 11.76 -12.27 -6.53
N ALA A 59 12.30 -11.06 -6.46
CA ALA A 59 12.40 -10.33 -5.21
C ALA A 59 11.00 -9.91 -4.71
N TRP A 60 10.68 -10.27 -3.47
CA TRP A 60 9.44 -9.85 -2.82
C TRP A 60 9.73 -9.51 -1.36
N GLY A 61 8.88 -8.67 -0.78
CA GLY A 61 9.03 -8.26 0.61
C GLY A 61 7.79 -7.58 1.14
N THR A 62 7.70 -7.51 2.46
CA THR A 62 6.64 -6.80 3.18
C THR A 62 7.23 -6.03 4.35
N ALA A 63 6.57 -4.96 4.76
CA ALA A 63 6.93 -4.21 5.95
C ALA A 63 5.67 -3.81 6.72
N VAL A 64 5.73 -3.90 8.04
CA VAL A 64 4.73 -3.39 8.97
C VAL A 64 5.31 -2.14 9.63
N ILE A 65 4.64 -1.01 9.43
CA ILE A 65 5.12 0.31 9.84
C ILE A 65 4.10 0.88 10.81
N ARG A 66 4.57 1.43 11.93
CA ARG A 66 3.77 2.36 12.73
C ARG A 66 3.98 3.75 12.14
N TRP A 67 2.92 4.30 11.56
CA TRP A 67 2.90 5.65 10.98
C TRP A 67 2.91 6.70 12.09
#